data_AF-A0A349K3Z1-F1
#
_entry.id   AF-A0A349K3Z1-F1
#
_cell.length_a   1.000
_cell.length_b   1.000
_cell.length_c   1.000
_cell.angle_alpha   90.00
_cell.angle_beta   90.00
_cell.angle_gamma   90.00
#
_symmetry.space_group_name_H-M   'P 1'
#
loop_
_entity.id
_entity.type
_entity.pdbx_description
1 polymer ?
#
loop_
_entity_poly.entity_id
_entity_poly.type
_entity_poly.pdbx_seq_one_letter_code
_entity_poly.pdbx_strand_id
1 'polypeptide(L)'
;MVPPKFTLPAGVLLLGIVSSLAAPPPDEEYRKAAMTGGDVKRGKAVFEDQRTACAQCHSVDGSATGIGPDLYAAGDKFARKDLIESILDPSASIMTGYATTIVETKKGERFQGILRSRSDEVIVLVNVGKVEHRIARSEVAREETGAGSLMPPGLHSQLTTGEFRDLIAYLESRKQPETKVAYEAGTPLDIPSIEKPVGFEPVFGMKEKFHKPVWFGEHPGIDGAFLIAEKSKGTISLLEKVNGEEVVSLFVNILDEIYVANDEGILGVALHPGFAENGRYFMMHETMTGKKRGMAVVERVAREDGRADSGKPTRKVLRWKIDTFYHHGGGLEFGPDGYLYIGMGDGGPQEDPEGKAQDLGRFEGSLLRIDVDRQEGGRSYAIPADNPFAGGDPAQ
;
A
#
# COMPACT_ATOMS: atom_id res chain seq x y z
N MET A 1 54.59 25.97 42.13
CA MET A 1 54.57 26.70 40.84
C MET A 1 53.12 26.89 40.44
N VAL A 2 52.67 28.15 40.39
CA VAL A 2 51.30 28.59 40.13
C VAL A 2 51.19 28.89 38.63
N PRO A 3 50.13 28.48 37.91
CA PRO A 3 49.96 28.86 36.51
C PRO A 3 49.45 30.32 36.41
N PRO A 4 49.81 31.05 35.34
CA PRO A 4 49.60 32.49 35.27
C PRO A 4 48.15 32.84 34.96
N LYS A 5 47.66 33.92 35.57
CA LYS A 5 46.39 34.58 35.23
C LYS A 5 46.60 35.43 33.98
N PHE A 6 45.90 35.13 32.91
CA PHE A 6 45.74 36.04 31.77
C PHE A 6 44.45 36.84 31.94
N THR A 7 44.59 38.16 32.06
CA THR A 7 43.50 39.14 32.00
C THR A 7 43.33 39.61 30.55
N LEU A 8 42.14 39.44 29.98
CA LEU A 8 41.75 40.06 28.70
C LEU A 8 41.14 41.45 28.94
N PRO A 9 41.36 42.45 28.06
CA PRO A 9 40.78 43.77 28.21
C PRO A 9 39.30 43.76 27.81
N ALA A 10 38.53 44.59 28.50
CA ALA A 10 37.12 44.83 28.24
C ALA A 10 36.93 45.65 26.94
N GLY A 11 35.87 45.32 26.20
CA GLY A 11 35.23 46.28 25.29
C GLY A 11 35.21 45.89 23.82
N VAL A 12 34.35 44.93 23.44
CA VAL A 12 33.64 44.98 22.16
C VAL A 12 32.18 44.68 22.46
N LEU A 13 31.35 45.70 22.31
CA LEU A 13 29.90 45.63 22.48
C LEU A 13 29.31 44.86 21.27
N LEU A 14 29.18 43.54 21.38
CA LEU A 14 28.32 42.79 20.48
C LEU A 14 26.86 43.10 20.87
N LEU A 15 26.17 43.86 20.02
CA LEU A 15 24.70 43.86 20.01
C LEU A 15 24.25 42.44 19.65
N GLY A 16 24.00 41.63 20.69
CA GLY A 16 23.30 40.37 20.54
C GLY A 16 21.84 40.66 20.20
N ILE A 17 21.45 40.46 18.95
CA ILE A 17 20.06 40.18 18.62
C ILE A 17 19.81 38.76 19.11
N VAL A 18 19.37 38.65 20.36
CA VAL A 18 18.78 37.41 20.87
C VAL A 18 17.38 37.32 20.25
N SER A 19 17.28 36.72 19.07
CA SER A 19 15.98 36.20 18.61
C SER A 19 15.65 35.02 19.52
N SER A 20 14.77 35.28 20.50
CA SER A 20 14.09 34.25 21.26
C SER A 20 13.27 33.40 20.29
N LEU A 21 13.80 32.26 19.86
CA LEU A 21 13.00 31.22 19.22
C LEU A 21 12.13 30.61 20.32
N ALA A 22 10.86 31.04 20.38
CA ALA A 22 9.85 30.32 21.13
C ALA A 22 9.82 28.86 20.63
N ALA A 23 9.63 27.91 21.53
CA ALA A 23 9.44 26.51 21.14
C ALA A 23 8.25 26.41 20.17
N PRO A 24 8.31 25.53 19.16
CA PRO A 24 7.20 25.33 18.25
C PRO A 24 5.95 24.87 19.04
N PRO A 25 4.75 25.26 18.60
CA PRO A 25 3.50 24.71 19.12
C PRO A 25 3.50 23.17 19.12
N PRO A 26 2.80 22.51 20.05
CA PRO A 26 2.55 21.08 19.98
C PRO A 26 1.76 20.70 18.72
N ASP A 27 1.95 19.48 18.20
CA ASP A 27 1.28 18.98 16.99
C ASP A 27 -0.24 19.09 17.04
N GLU A 28 -0.85 18.92 18.22
CA GLU A 28 -2.29 19.03 18.40
C GLU A 28 -2.81 20.46 18.12
N GLU A 29 -2.01 21.49 18.38
CA GLU A 29 -2.39 22.87 18.04
C GLU A 29 -2.35 23.10 16.52
N TYR A 30 -1.35 22.55 15.83
CA TYR A 30 -1.30 22.56 14.37
C TYR A 30 -2.50 21.84 13.77
N ARG A 31 -2.82 20.63 14.27
CA ARG A 31 -3.95 19.85 13.77
C ARG A 31 -5.26 20.60 13.97
N LYS A 32 -5.51 21.12 15.18
CA LYS A 32 -6.73 21.88 15.48
C LYS A 32 -6.85 23.13 14.59
N ALA A 33 -5.76 23.87 14.40
CA ALA A 33 -5.76 25.08 13.57
C ALA A 33 -5.96 24.78 12.09
N ALA A 34 -5.46 23.64 11.61
CA ALA A 34 -5.51 23.26 10.21
C ALA A 34 -6.82 22.57 9.80
N MET A 35 -7.69 22.15 10.72
CA MET A 35 -8.92 21.42 10.34
C MET A 35 -9.88 22.20 9.43
N THR A 36 -9.85 23.53 9.42
CA THR A 36 -10.74 24.35 8.58
C THR A 36 -10.04 25.58 7.99
N GLY A 37 -10.52 26.02 6.84
CA GLY A 37 -10.10 27.28 6.20
C GLY A 37 -8.65 27.29 5.72
N GLY A 38 -8.09 28.50 5.60
CA GLY A 38 -6.75 28.75 5.09
C GLY A 38 -6.75 29.43 3.72
N ASP A 39 -5.62 30.00 3.35
CA ASP A 39 -5.42 30.74 2.11
C ASP A 39 -4.51 29.98 1.16
N VAL A 40 -5.06 29.59 0.01
CA VAL A 40 -4.36 28.80 -1.01
C VAL A 40 -3.11 29.51 -1.55
N LYS A 41 -3.14 30.84 -1.70
CA LYS A 41 -2.00 31.59 -2.24
C LYS A 41 -0.86 31.66 -1.22
N ARG A 42 -1.18 31.91 0.06
CA ARG A 42 -0.17 31.86 1.13
C ARG A 42 0.34 30.44 1.34
N GLY A 43 -0.52 29.43 1.26
CA GLY A 43 -0.13 28.03 1.34
C GLY A 43 0.83 27.59 0.25
N LYS A 44 0.64 28.06 -0.98
CA LYS A 44 1.60 27.85 -2.07
C LYS A 44 2.98 28.43 -1.73
N ALA A 45 3.02 29.64 -1.18
CA ALA A 45 4.30 30.25 -0.77
C ALA A 45 4.99 29.44 0.34
N VAL A 46 4.22 28.87 1.28
CA VAL A 46 4.75 27.97 2.32
C VAL A 46 5.29 26.66 1.74
N PHE A 47 4.65 26.11 0.71
CA PHE A 47 5.13 24.90 0.02
C PHE A 47 6.45 25.12 -0.71
N GLU A 48 6.63 26.31 -1.30
CA GLU A 48 7.85 26.72 -2.03
C GLU A 48 8.94 27.27 -1.08
N ASP A 49 8.65 27.39 0.22
CA ASP A 49 9.58 27.92 1.22
C ASP A 49 10.73 26.95 1.51
N GLN A 50 11.95 27.49 1.67
CA GLN A 50 13.13 26.71 2.00
C GLN A 50 13.12 26.18 3.44
N ARG A 51 12.34 26.78 4.35
CA ARG A 51 12.17 26.29 5.74
C ARG A 51 11.63 24.88 5.77
N THR A 52 10.61 24.60 4.95
CA THR A 52 9.89 23.32 4.92
C THR A 52 10.41 22.39 3.84
N ALA A 53 11.08 22.93 2.81
CA ALA A 53 11.70 22.18 1.71
C ALA A 53 10.76 21.21 0.97
N CYS A 54 9.44 21.40 1.05
CA CYS A 54 8.47 20.49 0.45
C CYS A 54 8.69 20.35 -1.06
N ALA A 55 8.92 21.46 -1.75
CA ALA A 55 9.19 21.52 -3.19
C ALA A 55 10.53 20.87 -3.63
N GLN A 56 11.44 20.53 -2.70
CA GLN A 56 12.66 19.80 -3.05
C GLN A 56 12.40 18.32 -3.33
N CYS A 57 11.36 17.76 -2.69
CA CYS A 57 11.01 16.35 -2.80
C CYS A 57 9.74 16.12 -3.62
N HIS A 58 8.78 17.05 -3.59
CA HIS A 58 7.47 16.91 -4.21
C HIS A 58 7.29 17.85 -5.40
N SER A 59 6.77 17.30 -6.50
CA SER A 59 6.19 18.07 -7.60
C SER A 59 4.70 18.37 -7.35
N VAL A 60 4.14 19.29 -8.12
CA VAL A 60 2.71 19.66 -8.09
C VAL A 60 2.15 19.85 -9.50
N ASP A 61 2.84 19.32 -10.51
CA ASP A 61 2.63 19.61 -11.93
C ASP A 61 2.42 18.36 -12.80
N GLY A 62 2.34 17.17 -12.20
CA GLY A 62 2.17 15.92 -12.92
C GLY A 62 3.48 15.23 -13.29
N SER A 63 4.65 15.82 -13.00
CA SER A 63 5.93 15.36 -13.55
C SER A 63 6.62 14.25 -12.73
N ALA A 64 6.17 13.95 -11.50
CA ALA A 64 6.68 12.90 -10.61
C ALA A 64 8.21 12.65 -10.69
N THR A 65 8.98 13.74 -10.71
CA THR A 65 10.45 13.73 -10.91
C THR A 65 11.25 13.65 -9.60
N GLY A 66 10.55 13.52 -8.47
CA GLY A 66 11.10 13.64 -7.12
C GLY A 66 11.24 12.31 -6.39
N ILE A 67 11.68 12.44 -5.13
CA ILE A 67 11.77 11.33 -4.16
C ILE A 67 10.44 11.19 -3.42
N GLY A 68 9.66 12.26 -3.31
CA GLY A 68 8.29 12.22 -2.80
C GLY A 68 7.28 12.02 -3.93
N PRO A 69 6.04 11.63 -3.60
CA PRO A 69 4.93 11.57 -4.54
C PRO A 69 4.65 12.93 -5.18
N ASP A 70 4.19 12.90 -6.42
CA ASP A 70 3.61 14.08 -7.06
C ASP A 70 2.28 14.45 -6.38
N LEU A 71 2.16 15.72 -6.00
CA LEU A 71 1.03 16.26 -5.27
C LEU A 71 0.03 16.99 -6.17
N TYR A 72 0.15 16.87 -7.50
CA TYR A 72 -0.73 17.51 -8.49
C TYR A 72 -2.24 17.30 -8.23
N ALA A 73 -2.61 16.12 -7.74
CA ALA A 73 -3.99 15.73 -7.44
C ALA A 73 -4.18 15.35 -5.96
N ALA A 74 -3.38 15.92 -5.05
CA ALA A 74 -3.42 15.56 -3.64
C ALA A 74 -4.81 15.78 -3.01
N GLY A 75 -5.51 16.85 -3.39
CA GLY A 75 -6.85 17.18 -2.90
C GLY A 75 -7.99 16.32 -3.48
N ASP A 76 -7.73 15.54 -4.54
CA ASP A 76 -8.66 14.51 -5.02
C ASP A 76 -8.44 13.17 -4.29
N LYS A 77 -7.20 12.91 -3.86
CA LYS A 77 -6.77 11.63 -3.27
C LYS A 77 -6.95 11.56 -1.76
N PHE A 78 -6.78 12.67 -1.06
CA PHE A 78 -6.68 12.70 0.39
C PHE A 78 -7.68 13.68 0.99
N ALA A 79 -8.37 13.26 2.04
CA ALA A 79 -9.16 14.19 2.83
C ALA A 79 -8.21 15.13 3.59
N ARG A 80 -8.72 16.30 3.97
CA ARG A 80 -7.95 17.31 4.70
C ARG A 80 -7.26 16.77 5.95
N LYS A 81 -7.94 15.89 6.69
CA LYS A 81 -7.38 15.23 7.87
C LYS A 81 -6.16 14.38 7.51
N ASP A 82 -6.23 13.63 6.41
CA ASP A 82 -5.13 12.76 5.97
C ASP A 82 -3.91 13.61 5.58
N LEU A 83 -4.12 14.72 4.87
CA LEU A 83 -3.06 15.68 4.54
C LEU A 83 -2.36 16.24 5.80
N ILE A 84 -3.14 16.56 6.85
CA ILE A 84 -2.59 17.02 8.13
C ILE A 84 -1.74 15.92 8.77
N GLU A 85 -2.26 14.70 8.86
CA GLU A 85 -1.53 13.59 9.47
C GLU A 85 -0.26 13.23 8.70
N SER A 86 -0.29 13.20 7.37
CA SER A 86 0.89 12.88 6.56
C SER A 86 2.05 13.86 6.78
N ILE A 87 1.79 15.09 7.19
CA ILE A 87 2.85 16.07 7.48
C ILE A 87 3.32 16.00 8.94
N LEU A 88 2.37 15.84 9.88
CA LEU A 88 2.70 15.77 11.31
C LEU A 88 3.41 14.45 11.68
N ASP A 89 2.98 13.34 11.09
CA ASP A 89 3.58 12.01 11.27
C ASP A 89 3.79 11.27 9.93
N PRO A 90 4.84 11.63 9.17
CA PRO A 90 5.08 11.07 7.84
C PRO A 90 5.36 9.56 7.81
N SER A 91 5.66 8.95 8.96
CA SER A 91 5.95 7.51 9.04
C SER A 91 4.78 6.67 9.56
N ALA A 92 3.70 7.29 10.06
CA ALA A 92 2.49 6.57 10.47
C ALA A 92 1.80 5.83 9.33
N SER A 93 1.81 6.43 8.13
CA SER A 93 1.28 5.84 6.92
C SER A 93 2.12 6.29 5.73
N ILE A 94 2.85 5.35 5.14
CA ILE A 94 3.71 5.62 3.98
C ILE A 94 3.00 5.12 2.74
N MET A 95 2.82 6.01 1.75
CA MET A 95 2.21 5.65 0.48
C MET A 95 2.99 4.51 -0.19
N THR A 96 2.28 3.54 -0.76
CA THR A 96 2.88 2.44 -1.50
C THR A 96 3.80 2.97 -2.60
N GLY A 97 4.96 2.32 -2.79
CA GLY A 97 6.00 2.79 -3.71
C GLY A 97 6.95 3.84 -3.13
N TYR A 98 6.60 4.50 -2.02
CA TYR A 98 7.45 5.51 -1.34
C TYR A 98 8.02 5.04 0.01
N ALA A 99 7.86 3.75 0.34
CA ALA A 99 8.54 3.15 1.47
C ALA A 99 10.05 3.08 1.22
N THR A 100 10.84 3.39 2.25
CA THR A 100 12.30 3.35 2.15
C THR A 100 12.76 1.91 1.90
N THR A 101 13.41 1.66 0.78
CA THR A 101 14.06 0.39 0.47
C THR A 101 15.50 0.43 0.93
N ILE A 102 15.94 -0.59 1.68
CA ILE A 102 17.30 -0.75 2.18
C ILE A 102 17.91 -1.97 1.49
N VAL A 103 19.07 -1.77 0.85
CA VAL A 103 19.81 -2.82 0.15
C VAL A 103 21.19 -2.94 0.78
N GLU A 104 21.53 -4.15 1.22
CA GLU A 104 22.87 -4.53 1.68
C GLU A 104 23.55 -5.38 0.61
N THR A 105 24.75 -5.00 0.19
CA THR A 105 25.55 -5.77 -0.77
C THR A 105 26.34 -6.87 -0.08
N LYS A 106 26.77 -7.88 -0.84
CA LYS A 106 27.66 -8.96 -0.37
C LYS A 106 29.03 -8.45 0.10
N LYS A 107 29.39 -7.21 -0.22
CA LYS A 107 30.60 -6.54 0.25
C LYS A 107 30.38 -5.76 1.55
N GLY A 108 29.14 -5.76 2.09
CA GLY A 108 28.76 -5.06 3.32
C GLY A 108 28.40 -3.58 3.11
N GLU A 109 28.23 -3.12 1.87
CA GLU A 109 27.78 -1.76 1.59
C GLU A 109 26.27 -1.67 1.79
N ARG A 110 25.79 -0.57 2.38
CA ARG A 110 24.37 -0.36 2.66
C ARG A 110 23.87 0.88 1.92
N PHE A 111 22.87 0.69 1.08
CA PHE A 111 22.17 1.73 0.34
C PHE A 111 20.74 1.85 0.86
N GLN A 112 20.22 3.08 0.90
CA GLN A 112 18.83 3.35 1.24
C GLN A 112 18.23 4.37 0.27
N GLY A 113 16.96 4.22 -0.08
CA GLY A 113 16.26 5.15 -0.97
C GLY A 113 14.89 4.64 -1.41
N ILE A 114 14.21 5.40 -2.26
CA ILE A 114 12.97 4.98 -2.90
C ILE A 114 13.30 4.09 -4.10
N LEU A 115 12.58 2.99 -4.25
CA LEU A 115 12.73 2.08 -5.38
C LEU A 115 12.15 2.74 -6.65
N ARG A 116 13.02 3.12 -7.59
CA ARG A 116 12.60 3.76 -8.84
C ARG A 116 12.40 2.78 -9.99
N SER A 117 13.26 1.77 -10.10
CA SER A 117 13.11 0.70 -11.09
C SER A 117 13.74 -0.60 -10.60
N ARG A 118 13.30 -1.72 -11.17
CA ARG A 118 13.83 -3.04 -10.84
C ARG A 118 13.61 -4.06 -11.95
N SER A 119 14.73 -4.54 -12.45
CA SER A 119 14.80 -5.69 -13.36
C SER A 119 15.51 -6.89 -12.72
N ASP A 120 15.64 -7.96 -13.50
CA ASP A 120 16.45 -9.13 -13.15
C ASP A 120 17.94 -8.81 -12.95
N GLU A 121 18.43 -7.69 -13.49
CA GLU A 121 19.85 -7.33 -13.49
C GLU A 121 20.19 -6.24 -12.46
N VAL A 122 19.33 -5.24 -12.27
CA VAL A 122 19.66 -4.04 -11.49
C VAL A 122 18.48 -3.56 -10.64
N ILE A 123 18.82 -3.07 -9.43
CA ILE A 123 17.94 -2.25 -8.59
C ILE A 123 18.39 -0.79 -8.72
N VAL A 124 17.44 0.12 -8.95
CA VAL A 124 17.72 1.56 -8.91
C VAL A 124 17.00 2.19 -7.72
N LEU A 125 17.78 2.71 -6.78
CA LEU A 125 17.30 3.47 -5.63
C LEU A 125 17.59 4.96 -5.83
N VAL A 126 16.66 5.82 -5.41
CA VAL A 126 16.85 7.27 -5.39
C VAL A 126 16.80 7.76 -3.94
N ASN A 127 17.83 8.49 -3.51
CA ASN A 127 17.92 9.05 -2.17
C ASN A 127 17.91 10.59 -2.21
N VAL A 128 17.81 11.24 -1.03
CA VAL A 128 17.80 12.69 -0.83
C VAL A 128 18.88 13.37 -1.67
N GLY A 129 18.51 14.46 -2.35
CA GLY A 129 19.37 15.13 -3.32
C GLY A 129 19.36 14.51 -4.72
N LYS A 130 18.40 13.61 -5.01
CA LYS A 130 18.25 12.89 -6.31
C LYS A 130 19.49 12.04 -6.65
N VAL A 131 20.15 11.50 -5.63
CA VAL A 131 21.29 10.61 -5.81
C VAL A 131 20.76 9.23 -6.21
N GLU A 132 21.10 8.78 -7.41
CA GLU A 132 20.76 7.45 -7.91
C GLU A 132 21.84 6.42 -7.55
N HIS A 133 21.40 5.31 -6.97
CA HIS A 133 22.23 4.13 -6.74
C HIS A 133 21.74 3.00 -7.64
N ARG A 134 22.60 2.56 -8.56
CA ARG A 134 22.37 1.41 -9.43
C ARG A 134 23.13 0.22 -8.87
N ILE A 135 22.41 -0.76 -8.35
CA ILE A 135 22.98 -1.90 -7.62
C ILE A 135 22.69 -3.18 -8.41
N ALA A 136 23.73 -3.90 -8.81
CA ALA A 136 23.54 -5.15 -9.53
C ALA A 136 22.85 -6.20 -8.62
N ARG A 137 21.81 -6.87 -9.13
CA ARG A 137 21.08 -7.92 -8.39
C ARG A 137 22.00 -9.05 -7.92
N SER A 138 23.06 -9.32 -8.67
CA SER A 138 24.09 -10.29 -8.31
C SER A 138 24.93 -9.88 -7.09
N GLU A 139 25.01 -8.60 -6.77
CA GLU A 139 25.75 -8.06 -5.62
C GLU A 139 24.87 -7.93 -4.37
N VAL A 140 23.54 -8.01 -4.49
CA VAL A 140 22.62 -7.90 -3.36
C VAL A 140 22.75 -9.12 -2.44
N ALA A 141 22.98 -8.86 -1.16
CA ALA A 141 22.96 -9.86 -0.09
C ALA A 141 21.59 -9.90 0.59
N ARG A 142 21.05 -8.72 0.94
CA ARG A 142 19.77 -8.56 1.62
C ARG A 142 19.07 -7.31 1.13
N GLU A 143 17.75 -7.38 1.11
CA GLU A 143 16.88 -6.27 0.76
C GLU A 143 15.69 -6.28 1.72
N GLU A 144 15.33 -5.11 2.25
CA GLU A 144 14.22 -4.96 3.18
C GLU A 144 13.54 -3.59 3.05
N THR A 145 12.29 -3.51 3.49
CA THR A 145 11.55 -2.26 3.61
C THR A 145 11.80 -1.67 5.00
N GLY A 146 12.35 -0.46 5.04
CA GLY A 146 12.52 0.31 6.27
C GLY A 146 11.19 0.83 6.82
N ALA A 147 11.09 0.95 8.14
CA ALA A 147 9.89 1.42 8.82
C ALA A 147 9.68 2.95 8.76
N GLY A 148 10.71 3.71 8.35
CA GLY A 148 10.67 5.17 8.30
C GLY A 148 10.44 5.73 6.90
N SER A 149 9.74 6.86 6.83
CA SER A 149 9.62 7.67 5.62
C SER A 149 10.90 8.44 5.33
N LEU A 150 11.17 8.70 4.04
CA LEU A 150 12.20 9.68 3.65
C LEU A 150 11.72 11.13 3.81
N MET A 151 10.42 11.36 4.01
CA MET A 151 9.90 12.66 4.43
C MET A 151 10.28 12.88 5.91
N PRO A 152 11.12 13.89 6.23
CA PRO A 152 11.57 14.11 7.60
C PRO A 152 10.41 14.45 8.55
N PRO A 153 10.40 13.93 9.79
CA PRO A 153 9.46 14.38 10.80
C PRO A 153 9.77 15.82 11.23
N GLY A 154 8.75 16.55 11.68
CA GLY A 154 8.93 17.89 12.26
C GLY A 154 9.14 19.03 11.26
N LEU A 155 8.92 18.82 9.95
CA LEU A 155 9.01 19.89 8.95
C LEU A 155 8.07 21.07 9.23
N HIS A 156 6.92 20.82 9.85
CA HIS A 156 5.95 21.84 10.25
C HIS A 156 6.42 22.72 11.40
N SER A 157 7.42 22.30 12.19
CA SER A 157 7.87 23.01 13.39
C SER A 157 8.44 24.42 13.12
N GLN A 158 8.78 24.71 11.87
CA GLN A 158 9.26 26.03 11.44
C GLN A 158 8.15 26.98 10.98
N LEU A 159 6.90 26.51 11.04
CA LEU A 159 5.71 27.26 10.63
C LEU A 159 4.94 27.75 11.83
N THR A 160 4.21 28.84 11.66
CA THR A 160 3.08 29.15 12.53
C THR A 160 1.91 28.21 12.24
N THR A 161 0.99 28.04 13.20
CA THR A 161 -0.25 27.27 12.96
C THR A 161 -1.10 27.85 11.81
N GLY A 162 -1.01 29.16 11.57
CA GLY A 162 -1.63 29.83 10.43
C GLY A 162 -0.99 29.47 9.09
N GLU A 163 0.34 29.47 9.00
CA GLU A 163 1.08 29.03 7.81
C GLU A 163 0.82 27.56 7.51
N PHE A 164 0.78 26.70 8.53
CA PHE A 164 0.45 25.28 8.37
C PHE A 164 -0.97 25.08 7.84
N ARG A 165 -1.97 25.78 8.40
CA ARG A 165 -3.35 25.75 7.87
C ARG A 165 -3.41 26.19 6.40
N ASP A 166 -2.68 27.24 6.04
CA ASP A 166 -2.63 27.74 4.67
C ASP A 166 -1.97 26.72 3.73
N LEU A 167 -0.88 26.06 4.16
CA LEU A 167 -0.26 24.93 3.43
C LEU A 167 -1.26 23.80 3.16
N ILE A 168 -2.03 23.39 4.17
CA ILE A 168 -3.07 22.36 4.00
C ILE A 168 -4.15 22.80 3.01
N ALA A 169 -4.58 24.06 3.06
CA ALA A 169 -5.54 24.60 2.07
C ALA A 169 -4.98 24.57 0.64
N TYR A 170 -3.67 24.84 0.46
CA TYR A 170 -3.03 24.72 -0.84
C TYR A 170 -3.01 23.27 -1.35
N LEU A 171 -2.62 22.30 -0.51
CA LEU A 171 -2.60 20.89 -0.87
C LEU A 171 -4.00 20.35 -1.18
N GLU A 172 -5.00 20.71 -0.38
CA GLU A 172 -6.42 20.37 -0.62
C GLU A 172 -6.95 20.98 -1.93
N SER A 173 -6.42 22.13 -2.35
CA SER A 173 -6.77 22.74 -3.63
C SER A 173 -6.13 22.07 -4.85
N ARG A 174 -5.17 21.13 -4.66
CA ARG A 174 -4.52 20.42 -5.76
C ARG A 174 -5.45 19.34 -6.29
N LYS A 175 -6.25 19.73 -7.28
CA LYS A 175 -7.22 18.86 -7.96
C LYS A 175 -6.94 18.85 -9.46
N GLN A 176 -7.19 17.71 -10.09
CA GLN A 176 -7.10 17.61 -11.55
C GLN A 176 -8.10 18.59 -12.19
N PRO A 177 -7.75 19.23 -13.32
CA PRO A 177 -8.69 20.01 -14.10
C PRO A 177 -9.87 19.14 -14.51
N GLU A 178 -11.08 19.66 -14.29
CA GLU A 178 -12.30 19.01 -14.74
C GLU A 178 -12.26 18.84 -16.27
N THR A 179 -12.28 17.60 -16.77
CA THR A 179 -12.37 17.32 -18.22
C THR A 179 -13.76 16.83 -18.58
N LYS A 180 -14.40 17.44 -19.58
CA LYS A 180 -15.76 17.08 -20.03
C LYS A 180 -15.93 15.61 -20.39
N VAL A 181 -14.86 14.95 -20.85
CA VAL A 181 -14.84 13.53 -21.23
C VAL A 181 -15.08 12.59 -20.03
N ALA A 182 -14.68 12.99 -18.82
CA ALA A 182 -14.86 12.18 -17.62
C ALA A 182 -16.29 12.20 -17.05
N TYR A 183 -17.13 13.17 -17.43
CA TYR A 183 -18.44 13.42 -16.80
C TYR A 183 -19.64 12.82 -17.51
N GLU A 184 -19.52 12.44 -18.79
CA GLU A 184 -20.65 11.84 -19.52
C GLU A 184 -20.92 10.39 -19.10
N ALA A 185 -19.94 9.72 -18.51
CA ALA A 185 -20.07 8.37 -17.94
C ALA A 185 -19.13 8.23 -16.72
N GLY A 186 -19.62 8.54 -15.51
CA GLY A 186 -18.81 8.46 -14.30
C GLY A 186 -19.53 8.87 -13.01
N THR A 187 -18.77 8.93 -11.92
CA THR A 187 -19.25 9.37 -10.59
C THR A 187 -19.63 10.85 -10.62
N PRO A 188 -20.78 11.26 -10.06
CA PRO A 188 -21.18 12.67 -10.03
C PRO A 188 -20.18 13.55 -9.27
N LEU A 189 -19.96 14.77 -9.77
CA LEU A 189 -19.07 15.78 -9.15
C LEU A 189 -19.56 16.24 -7.78
N ASP A 190 -20.87 16.44 -7.69
CA ASP A 190 -21.54 16.74 -6.45
C ASP A 190 -22.22 15.45 -5.98
N ILE A 191 -21.69 14.88 -4.91
CA ILE A 191 -22.34 13.77 -4.23
C ILE A 191 -23.24 14.41 -3.17
N PRO A 192 -24.56 14.51 -3.42
CA PRO A 192 -25.45 15.15 -2.48
C PRO A 192 -25.36 14.42 -1.14
N SER A 193 -25.12 15.19 -0.08
CA SER A 193 -25.19 14.65 1.27
C SER A 193 -26.60 14.16 1.54
N ILE A 194 -26.72 12.94 2.05
CA ILE A 194 -28.01 12.40 2.47
C ILE A 194 -28.56 13.21 3.66
N GLU A 195 -29.86 13.51 3.65
CA GLU A 195 -30.51 14.33 4.69
C GLU A 195 -30.43 13.70 6.09
N LYS A 196 -30.42 12.36 6.14
CA LYS A 196 -30.27 11.57 7.35
C LYS A 196 -28.94 10.85 7.30
N PRO A 197 -27.97 11.21 8.15
CA PRO A 197 -26.71 10.49 8.24
C PRO A 197 -26.96 9.00 8.48
N VAL A 198 -26.27 8.14 7.73
CA VAL A 198 -26.22 6.71 8.05
C VAL A 198 -25.30 6.51 9.25
N GLY A 199 -25.79 5.75 10.22
CA GLY A 199 -24.98 5.25 11.33
C GLY A 199 -24.40 3.88 11.00
N PHE A 200 -23.28 3.54 11.65
CA PHE A 200 -22.73 2.19 11.62
C PHE A 200 -22.98 1.53 12.96
N GLU A 201 -23.57 0.34 12.94
CA GLU A 201 -23.65 -0.54 14.11
C GLU A 201 -22.64 -1.68 13.92
N PRO A 202 -21.79 -1.96 14.92
CA PRO A 202 -20.90 -3.10 14.84
C PRO A 202 -21.70 -4.40 14.70
N VAL A 203 -21.51 -5.13 13.60
CA VAL A 203 -22.08 -6.49 13.44
C VAL A 203 -21.50 -7.42 14.51
N PHE A 204 -20.24 -7.20 14.86
CA PHE A 204 -19.52 -7.88 15.93
C PHE A 204 -18.87 -6.84 16.87
N GLY A 205 -19.13 -6.94 18.18
CA GLY A 205 -18.57 -6.13 19.26
C GLY A 205 -17.18 -6.60 19.69
N MET A 206 -16.31 -6.87 18.71
CA MET A 206 -15.10 -7.67 18.89
C MET A 206 -14.22 -7.18 20.04
N LYS A 207 -14.12 -8.00 21.09
CA LYS A 207 -13.15 -7.80 22.19
C LYS A 207 -11.71 -8.00 21.71
N GLU A 208 -11.51 -8.83 20.70
CA GLU A 208 -10.22 -9.16 20.08
C GLU A 208 -10.07 -8.46 18.73
N LYS A 209 -8.88 -7.94 18.44
CA LYS A 209 -8.59 -7.24 17.18
C LYS A 209 -7.88 -8.19 16.22
N PHE A 210 -8.38 -8.28 14.99
CA PHE A 210 -7.64 -8.95 13.91
C PHE A 210 -6.37 -8.16 13.55
N HIS A 211 -5.31 -8.89 13.26
CA HIS A 211 -4.02 -8.34 12.88
C HIS A 211 -3.89 -8.35 11.36
N LYS A 212 -3.92 -7.16 10.75
CA LYS A 212 -3.87 -6.98 9.29
C LYS A 212 -4.91 -7.83 8.54
N PRO A 213 -6.22 -7.69 8.85
CA PRO A 213 -7.26 -8.34 8.08
C PRO A 213 -7.27 -7.76 6.66
N VAL A 214 -7.27 -8.63 5.65
CA VAL A 214 -7.26 -8.23 4.23
C VAL A 214 -8.47 -8.72 3.45
N TRP A 215 -9.20 -9.68 4.02
CA TRP A 215 -10.41 -10.22 3.40
C TRP A 215 -11.40 -10.64 4.48
N PHE A 216 -12.68 -10.41 4.18
CA PHE A 216 -13.83 -10.73 5.02
C PHE A 216 -14.96 -11.17 4.08
N GLY A 217 -15.53 -12.35 4.29
CA GLY A 217 -16.61 -12.87 3.46
C GLY A 217 -17.56 -13.75 4.25
N GLU A 218 -18.81 -13.78 3.83
CA GLU A 218 -19.86 -14.59 4.45
C GLU A 218 -19.60 -16.09 4.22
N HIS A 219 -19.88 -16.89 5.24
CA HIS A 219 -19.76 -18.34 5.14
C HIS A 219 -21.02 -18.92 4.48
N PRO A 220 -20.93 -19.54 3.29
CA PRO A 220 -22.11 -19.89 2.48
C PRO A 220 -22.94 -21.04 3.06
N GLY A 221 -22.43 -21.76 4.07
CA GLY A 221 -23.13 -22.86 4.73
C GLY A 221 -23.55 -22.59 6.18
N ILE A 222 -23.24 -21.43 6.75
CA ILE A 222 -23.52 -21.11 8.16
C ILE A 222 -24.04 -19.68 8.23
N ASP A 223 -25.33 -19.53 8.48
CA ASP A 223 -26.01 -18.23 8.51
C ASP A 223 -25.40 -17.30 9.56
N GLY A 224 -25.12 -16.05 9.17
CA GLY A 224 -24.52 -15.03 10.03
C GLY A 224 -23.07 -15.29 10.45
N ALA A 225 -22.38 -16.25 9.82
CA ALA A 225 -20.97 -16.52 10.05
C ALA A 225 -20.08 -15.95 8.95
N PHE A 226 -18.82 -15.64 9.29
CA PHE A 226 -17.89 -15.00 8.36
C PHE A 226 -16.50 -15.64 8.44
N LEU A 227 -15.83 -15.69 7.30
CA LEU A 227 -14.42 -16.05 7.20
C LEU A 227 -13.58 -14.78 7.08
N ILE A 228 -12.45 -14.75 7.79
CA ILE A 228 -11.61 -13.56 7.94
C ILE A 228 -10.16 -13.95 7.71
N ALA A 229 -9.51 -13.36 6.71
CA ALA A 229 -8.12 -13.64 6.39
C ALA A 229 -7.19 -12.57 7.01
N GLU A 230 -6.22 -13.02 7.80
CA GLU A 230 -5.16 -12.17 8.38
C GLU A 230 -3.86 -12.37 7.58
N LYS A 231 -3.45 -11.34 6.85
CA LYS A 231 -2.39 -11.36 5.83
C LYS A 231 -1.14 -12.09 6.29
N SER A 232 -0.37 -11.47 7.18
CA SER A 232 0.96 -11.94 7.59
C SER A 232 0.92 -13.04 8.65
N LYS A 233 -0.26 -13.36 9.21
CA LYS A 233 -0.43 -14.56 10.03
C LYS A 233 -0.63 -15.82 9.19
N GLY A 234 -1.00 -15.67 7.92
CA GLY A 234 -1.33 -16.79 7.05
C GLY A 234 -2.55 -17.57 7.54
N THR A 235 -3.45 -16.91 8.28
CA THR A 235 -4.62 -17.54 8.89
C THR A 235 -5.91 -17.07 8.25
N ILE A 236 -6.85 -18.00 8.08
CA ILE A 236 -8.27 -17.69 7.93
C ILE A 236 -8.97 -18.18 9.19
N SER A 237 -9.80 -17.33 9.77
CA SER A 237 -10.61 -17.62 10.96
C SER A 237 -12.09 -17.61 10.61
N LEU A 238 -12.87 -18.47 11.27
CA LEU A 238 -14.32 -18.50 11.22
C LEU A 238 -14.88 -17.74 12.44
N LEU A 239 -15.65 -16.70 12.19
CA LEU A 239 -16.33 -15.86 13.17
C LEU A 239 -17.83 -16.17 13.16
N GLU A 240 -18.36 -16.55 14.31
CA GLU A 240 -19.76 -16.96 14.51
C GLU A 240 -20.38 -16.27 15.75
N LYS A 241 -21.72 -16.26 15.82
CA LYS A 241 -22.45 -16.01 17.07
C LYS A 241 -23.07 -17.31 17.57
N VAL A 242 -22.53 -17.86 18.65
CA VAL A 242 -23.03 -19.08 19.29
C VAL A 242 -23.71 -18.70 20.60
N ASN A 243 -25.02 -18.92 20.70
CA ASN A 243 -25.83 -18.54 21.86
C ASN A 243 -25.74 -17.04 22.22
N GLY A 244 -25.59 -16.18 21.21
CA GLY A 244 -25.45 -14.73 21.37
C GLY A 244 -24.04 -14.25 21.70
N GLU A 245 -23.09 -15.16 21.92
CA GLU A 245 -21.68 -14.86 22.17
C GLU A 245 -20.84 -15.01 20.89
N GLU A 246 -19.87 -14.12 20.72
CA GLU A 246 -18.95 -14.16 19.57
C GLU A 246 -17.89 -15.23 19.77
N VAL A 247 -17.76 -16.11 18.78
CA VAL A 247 -16.77 -17.19 18.77
C VAL A 247 -15.91 -17.06 17.52
N VAL A 248 -14.60 -16.95 17.73
CA VAL A 248 -13.59 -16.99 16.65
C VAL A 248 -12.86 -18.33 16.74
N SER A 249 -12.94 -19.12 15.68
CA SER A 249 -12.24 -20.39 15.56
C SER A 249 -11.30 -20.39 14.36
N LEU A 250 -10.23 -21.17 14.41
CA LEU A 250 -9.29 -21.27 13.30
C LEU A 250 -9.90 -22.10 12.17
N PHE A 251 -10.00 -21.54 10.96
CA PHE A 251 -10.40 -22.26 9.76
C PHE A 251 -9.20 -22.92 9.08
N VAL A 252 -8.12 -22.15 8.83
CA VAL A 252 -6.85 -22.68 8.30
C VAL A 252 -5.66 -21.83 8.75
N ASN A 253 -4.50 -22.46 8.91
CA ASN A 253 -3.20 -21.78 9.03
C ASN A 253 -2.26 -22.34 7.97
N ILE A 254 -1.79 -21.48 7.07
CA ILE A 254 -0.88 -21.81 5.96
C ILE A 254 0.46 -21.07 6.06
N LEU A 255 0.83 -20.57 7.25
CA LEU A 255 2.05 -19.78 7.44
C LEU A 255 3.30 -20.51 6.93
N ASP A 256 3.33 -21.85 7.06
CA ASP A 256 4.44 -22.69 6.60
C ASP A 256 4.47 -22.93 5.08
N GLU A 257 3.43 -22.53 4.34
CA GLU A 257 3.30 -22.72 2.90
C GLU A 257 3.52 -21.43 2.08
N ILE A 258 3.52 -20.27 2.75
CA ILE A 258 3.56 -18.95 2.13
C ILE A 258 4.84 -18.20 2.50
N TYR A 259 5.15 -17.14 1.75
CA TYR A 259 6.27 -16.27 2.10
C TYR A 259 5.77 -15.07 2.93
N VAL A 260 6.31 -14.92 4.15
CA VAL A 260 6.09 -13.74 5.00
C VAL A 260 7.44 -13.26 5.51
N ALA A 261 7.81 -12.02 5.18
CA ALA A 261 9.00 -11.36 5.76
C ALA A 261 8.63 -10.14 6.59
N ASN A 262 7.66 -9.35 6.12
CA ASN A 262 7.14 -8.21 6.88
C ASN A 262 5.63 -8.03 6.66
N ASP A 263 5.24 -7.64 5.44
CA ASP A 263 3.85 -7.36 5.09
C ASP A 263 3.29 -8.30 4.02
N GLU A 264 4.05 -9.30 3.58
CA GLU A 264 3.55 -10.34 2.68
C GLU A 264 2.57 -11.29 3.40
N GLY A 265 1.83 -12.08 2.62
CA GLY A 265 1.01 -13.16 3.13
C GLY A 265 -0.17 -13.50 2.23
N ILE A 266 -1.35 -13.68 2.83
CA ILE A 266 -2.58 -13.85 2.05
C ILE A 266 -3.00 -12.47 1.50
N LEU A 267 -3.30 -12.37 0.21
CA LEU A 267 -3.83 -11.14 -0.41
C LEU A 267 -5.31 -11.24 -0.77
N GLY A 268 -5.76 -12.42 -1.19
CA GLY A 268 -7.11 -12.65 -1.67
C GLY A 268 -7.62 -14.02 -1.27
N VAL A 269 -8.93 -14.11 -1.08
CA VAL A 269 -9.64 -15.36 -0.82
C VAL A 269 -10.92 -15.36 -1.67
N ALA A 270 -11.28 -16.51 -2.23
CA ALA A 270 -12.57 -16.71 -2.86
C ALA A 270 -13.11 -18.10 -2.50
N LEU A 271 -14.40 -18.17 -2.19
CA LEU A 271 -15.10 -19.44 -2.01
C LEU A 271 -15.70 -19.87 -3.34
N HIS A 272 -15.59 -21.14 -3.69
CA HIS A 272 -16.22 -21.65 -4.90
C HIS A 272 -17.75 -21.45 -4.83
N PRO A 273 -18.46 -21.15 -5.94
CA PRO A 273 -19.92 -20.97 -5.92
C PRO A 273 -20.67 -22.19 -5.35
N GLY A 274 -20.13 -23.38 -5.60
CA GLY A 274 -20.56 -24.66 -5.01
C GLY A 274 -19.92 -25.03 -3.66
N PHE A 275 -19.37 -24.09 -2.88
CA PHE A 275 -18.63 -24.38 -1.63
C PHE A 275 -19.44 -25.25 -0.66
N ALA A 276 -20.75 -25.01 -0.53
CA ALA A 276 -21.60 -25.81 0.37
C ALA A 276 -21.62 -27.31 0.02
N GLU A 277 -21.36 -27.66 -1.24
CA GLU A 277 -21.34 -29.04 -1.72
C GLU A 277 -19.93 -29.61 -1.82
N ASN A 278 -18.97 -28.81 -2.28
CA ASN A 278 -17.63 -29.28 -2.62
C ASN A 278 -16.52 -28.80 -1.67
N GLY A 279 -16.81 -27.84 -0.79
CA GLY A 279 -15.88 -27.25 0.16
C GLY A 279 -14.70 -26.49 -0.44
N ARG A 280 -14.68 -26.25 -1.76
CA ARG A 280 -13.50 -25.70 -2.45
C ARG A 280 -13.35 -24.21 -2.21
N TYR A 281 -12.15 -23.79 -1.86
CA TYR A 281 -11.82 -22.37 -1.70
C TYR A 281 -10.42 -22.07 -2.21
N PHE A 282 -10.20 -20.81 -2.57
CA PHE A 282 -9.02 -20.35 -3.28
C PHE A 282 -8.36 -19.22 -2.52
N MET A 283 -7.04 -19.15 -2.62
CA MET A 283 -6.24 -18.09 -1.99
C MET A 283 -5.18 -17.59 -2.96
N MET A 284 -4.93 -16.28 -2.91
CA MET A 284 -3.79 -15.65 -3.58
C MET A 284 -2.78 -15.22 -2.51
N HIS A 285 -1.51 -15.62 -2.68
CA HIS A 285 -0.46 -15.31 -1.71
C HIS A 285 0.93 -15.24 -2.34
N GLU A 286 1.86 -14.57 -1.67
CA GLU A 286 3.28 -14.56 -2.04
C GLU A 286 3.95 -15.92 -1.81
N THR A 287 4.93 -16.22 -2.64
CA THR A 287 5.76 -17.44 -2.59
C THR A 287 7.24 -17.09 -2.74
N MET A 288 8.09 -17.95 -2.18
CA MET A 288 9.53 -17.91 -2.36
C MET A 288 10.02 -19.30 -2.76
N THR A 289 10.69 -19.41 -3.91
CA THR A 289 11.38 -20.63 -4.34
C THR A 289 12.88 -20.36 -4.46
N GLY A 290 13.65 -20.83 -3.50
CA GLY A 290 15.05 -20.44 -3.36
C GLY A 290 15.17 -18.95 -3.06
N LYS A 291 15.75 -18.18 -4.00
CA LYS A 291 15.84 -16.71 -3.92
C LYS A 291 14.85 -15.98 -4.85
N LYS A 292 13.97 -16.72 -5.52
CA LYS A 292 13.02 -16.16 -6.49
C LYS A 292 11.66 -16.00 -5.84
N ARG A 293 11.15 -14.77 -5.85
CA ARG A 293 9.80 -14.46 -5.43
C ARG A 293 8.80 -14.76 -6.54
N GLY A 294 7.58 -15.03 -6.13
CA GLY A 294 6.46 -15.24 -7.04
C GLY A 294 5.16 -15.07 -6.29
N MET A 295 4.07 -15.14 -7.04
CA MET A 295 2.73 -15.25 -6.50
C MET A 295 2.14 -16.59 -6.87
N ALA A 296 1.15 -17.03 -6.12
CA ALA A 296 0.35 -18.19 -6.46
C ALA A 296 -1.13 -17.93 -6.19
N VAL A 297 -1.96 -18.45 -7.09
CA VAL A 297 -3.34 -18.82 -6.76
C VAL A 297 -3.35 -20.30 -6.47
N VAL A 298 -3.90 -20.66 -5.31
CA VAL A 298 -3.98 -22.04 -4.83
C VAL A 298 -5.41 -22.38 -4.46
N GLU A 299 -5.71 -23.67 -4.49
CA GLU A 299 -6.99 -24.26 -4.12
C GLU A 299 -6.79 -25.23 -2.94
N ARG A 300 -7.74 -25.18 -2.01
CA ARG A 300 -7.87 -26.10 -0.88
C ARG A 300 -9.35 -26.49 -0.72
N VAL A 301 -9.59 -27.42 0.19
CA VAL A 301 -10.92 -27.99 0.42
C VAL A 301 -11.21 -27.99 1.91
N ALA A 302 -12.38 -27.49 2.30
CA ALA A 302 -12.89 -27.55 3.67
C ALA A 302 -13.27 -28.99 4.06
N ARG A 303 -13.46 -29.21 5.35
CA ARG A 303 -14.14 -30.39 5.88
C ARG A 303 -15.60 -30.40 5.43
N GLU A 304 -16.23 -31.56 5.57
CA GLU A 304 -17.64 -31.75 5.21
C GLU A 304 -18.59 -30.84 6.00
N ASP A 305 -18.25 -30.47 7.23
CA ASP A 305 -19.01 -29.52 8.03
C ASP A 305 -18.79 -28.04 7.64
N GLY A 306 -17.89 -27.79 6.69
CA GLY A 306 -17.51 -26.45 6.24
C GLY A 306 -16.79 -25.60 7.29
N ARG A 307 -16.51 -26.10 8.49
CA ARG A 307 -16.03 -25.24 9.60
C ARG A 307 -14.52 -25.07 9.68
N ALA A 308 -13.76 -25.95 9.04
CA ALA A 308 -12.31 -25.89 9.00
C ALA A 308 -11.76 -26.50 7.71
N ASP A 309 -10.50 -26.23 7.40
CA ASP A 309 -9.77 -26.88 6.31
C ASP A 309 -9.65 -28.40 6.54
N SER A 310 -9.66 -29.15 5.43
CA SER A 310 -9.59 -30.62 5.46
C SER A 310 -8.19 -31.17 5.76
N GLY A 311 -7.15 -30.34 5.70
CA GLY A 311 -5.74 -30.76 5.79
C GLY A 311 -5.22 -31.46 4.52
N LYS A 312 -6.04 -31.54 3.45
CA LYS A 312 -5.59 -32.09 2.17
C LYS A 312 -4.51 -31.20 1.55
N PRO A 313 -3.59 -31.76 0.75
CA PRO A 313 -2.51 -30.99 0.13
C PRO A 313 -3.03 -29.83 -0.73
N THR A 314 -2.40 -28.66 -0.60
CA THR A 314 -2.67 -27.49 -1.44
C THR A 314 -2.46 -27.80 -2.91
N ARG A 315 -3.49 -27.53 -3.73
CA ARG A 315 -3.42 -27.62 -5.18
C ARG A 315 -3.00 -26.28 -5.76
N LYS A 316 -1.94 -26.26 -6.56
CA LYS A 316 -1.47 -25.05 -7.25
C LYS A 316 -2.29 -24.83 -8.52
N VAL A 317 -2.96 -23.68 -8.62
CA VAL A 317 -3.78 -23.32 -9.78
C VAL A 317 -2.96 -22.51 -10.77
N LEU A 318 -2.42 -21.37 -10.34
CA LEU A 318 -1.63 -20.46 -11.16
C LEU A 318 -0.41 -19.97 -10.39
N ARG A 319 0.72 -19.78 -11.08
CA ARG A 319 1.95 -19.23 -10.51
C ARG A 319 2.67 -18.33 -11.51
N TRP A 320 3.22 -17.24 -11.01
CA TRP A 320 4.05 -16.32 -11.80
C TRP A 320 5.15 -15.71 -10.93
N LYS A 321 6.17 -15.17 -11.57
CA LYS A 321 7.27 -14.49 -10.90
C LYS A 321 6.88 -13.04 -10.65
N ILE A 322 7.42 -12.46 -9.59
CA ILE A 322 7.30 -11.03 -9.32
C ILE A 322 8.67 -10.43 -9.11
N ASP A 323 8.82 -9.20 -9.57
CA ASP A 323 10.08 -8.49 -9.47
C ASP A 323 10.10 -7.59 -8.23
N THR A 324 8.99 -6.91 -7.89
CA THR A 324 8.93 -5.94 -6.78
C THR A 324 8.28 -6.49 -5.50
N PHE A 325 8.11 -5.62 -4.49
CA PHE A 325 7.46 -5.91 -3.21
C PHE A 325 6.00 -5.40 -3.14
N TYR A 326 5.53 -4.70 -4.17
CA TYR A 326 4.28 -3.96 -4.10
C TYR A 326 3.46 -4.13 -5.39
N HIS A 327 2.19 -3.72 -5.32
CA HIS A 327 1.24 -3.69 -6.44
C HIS A 327 0.96 -5.07 -7.05
N HIS A 328 0.87 -6.11 -6.23
CA HIS A 328 0.59 -7.47 -6.72
C HIS A 328 -0.89 -7.72 -7.03
N GLY A 329 -1.78 -6.78 -6.70
CA GLY A 329 -3.22 -7.00 -6.75
C GLY A 329 -3.68 -7.83 -5.55
N GLY A 330 -4.53 -8.81 -5.78
CA GLY A 330 -5.08 -9.65 -4.71
C GLY A 330 -6.58 -9.90 -4.79
N GLY A 331 -7.27 -9.25 -5.74
CA GLY A 331 -8.68 -9.52 -5.97
C GLY A 331 -8.87 -10.94 -6.50
N LEU A 332 -9.64 -11.75 -5.77
CA LEU A 332 -10.13 -13.05 -6.23
C LEU A 332 -11.64 -13.06 -6.06
N GLU A 333 -12.37 -13.34 -7.14
CA GLU A 333 -13.83 -13.37 -7.10
C GLU A 333 -14.38 -14.33 -8.15
N PHE A 334 -15.48 -15.00 -7.85
CA PHE A 334 -16.20 -15.78 -8.87
C PHE A 334 -17.23 -14.90 -9.56
N GLY A 335 -17.18 -14.88 -10.88
CA GLY A 335 -18.21 -14.21 -11.67
C GLY A 335 -19.52 -15.00 -11.66
N PRO A 336 -20.64 -14.35 -12.06
CA PRO A 336 -21.93 -15.05 -12.24
C PRO A 336 -21.89 -16.09 -13.36
N ASP A 337 -20.86 -16.07 -14.20
CA ASP A 337 -20.55 -17.07 -15.22
C ASP A 337 -19.84 -18.32 -14.67
N GLY A 338 -19.51 -18.34 -13.37
CA GLY A 338 -18.88 -19.47 -12.69
C GLY A 338 -17.35 -19.53 -12.80
N TYR A 339 -16.72 -18.54 -13.47
CA TYR A 339 -15.28 -18.50 -13.62
C TYR A 339 -14.60 -17.70 -12.50
N LEU A 340 -13.35 -18.05 -12.20
CA LEU A 340 -12.53 -17.33 -11.23
C LEU A 340 -11.85 -16.14 -11.93
N TYR A 341 -12.13 -14.94 -11.41
CA TYR A 341 -11.48 -13.70 -11.81
C TYR A 341 -10.34 -13.39 -10.85
N ILE A 342 -9.21 -12.96 -11.41
CA ILE A 342 -7.98 -12.65 -10.67
C ILE A 342 -7.53 -11.24 -11.05
N GLY A 343 -7.69 -10.31 -10.11
CA GLY A 343 -7.27 -8.92 -10.24
C GLY A 343 -5.78 -8.77 -9.95
N MET A 344 -5.01 -8.49 -10.99
CA MET A 344 -3.56 -8.32 -10.93
C MET A 344 -3.21 -6.83 -10.90
N GLY A 345 -2.32 -6.43 -10.00
CA GLY A 345 -1.70 -5.10 -10.08
C GLY A 345 -0.55 -5.09 -11.10
N ASP A 346 -0.02 -3.91 -11.40
CA ASP A 346 1.11 -3.70 -12.32
C ASP A 346 2.44 -4.32 -11.85
N GLY A 347 2.48 -4.82 -10.61
CA GLY A 347 3.67 -5.43 -10.02
C GLY A 347 4.78 -4.43 -9.69
N GLY A 348 4.53 -3.12 -9.82
CA GLY A 348 5.41 -2.02 -9.47
C GLY A 348 6.71 -1.92 -10.29
N PRO A 349 7.52 -0.88 -10.04
CA PRO A 349 7.31 0.20 -9.06
C PRO A 349 6.24 1.21 -9.49
N GLN A 350 5.95 2.21 -8.65
CA GLN A 350 4.95 3.25 -8.88
C GLN A 350 5.06 3.83 -10.31
N GLU A 351 3.91 3.99 -10.97
CA GLU A 351 3.77 4.45 -12.37
C GLU A 351 4.23 3.45 -13.44
N ASP A 352 4.50 2.20 -13.08
CA ASP A 352 4.88 1.12 -14.01
C ASP A 352 5.94 1.55 -15.05
N PRO A 353 7.14 2.00 -14.60
CA PRO A 353 8.14 2.57 -15.50
C PRO A 353 8.73 1.56 -16.49
N GLU A 354 8.47 0.27 -16.28
CA GLU A 354 8.89 -0.82 -17.17
C GLU A 354 7.76 -1.27 -18.11
N GLY A 355 6.57 -0.67 -18.02
CA GLY A 355 5.44 -0.94 -18.90
C GLY A 355 4.88 -2.35 -18.78
N LYS A 356 5.00 -2.99 -17.61
CA LYS A 356 4.56 -4.37 -17.36
C LYS A 356 3.07 -4.55 -17.59
N ALA A 357 2.27 -3.56 -17.24
CA ALA A 357 0.82 -3.56 -17.43
C ALA A 357 0.39 -3.41 -18.90
N GLN A 358 1.31 -3.03 -19.80
CA GLN A 358 1.07 -2.94 -21.24
C GLN A 358 1.70 -4.10 -22.02
N ASP A 359 2.46 -4.98 -21.35
CA ASP A 359 3.06 -6.16 -21.94
C ASP A 359 2.08 -7.33 -21.90
N LEU A 360 1.49 -7.67 -23.06
CA LEU A 360 0.54 -8.78 -23.19
C LEU A 360 1.16 -10.16 -22.91
N GLY A 361 2.49 -10.27 -22.83
CA GLY A 361 3.19 -11.50 -22.43
C GLY A 361 3.24 -11.71 -20.91
N ARG A 362 2.71 -10.75 -20.12
CA ARG A 362 2.72 -10.73 -18.66
C ARG A 362 1.30 -10.76 -18.09
N PHE A 363 1.18 -11.12 -16.82
CA PHE A 363 -0.12 -11.11 -16.12
C PHE A 363 -0.34 -9.81 -15.34
N GLU A 364 0.72 -9.09 -15.04
CA GLU A 364 0.67 -7.80 -14.34
C GLU A 364 -0.25 -6.80 -15.06
N GLY A 365 -0.97 -5.99 -14.29
CA GLY A 365 -1.91 -4.98 -14.81
C GLY A 365 -3.17 -5.54 -15.48
N SER A 366 -3.45 -6.84 -15.33
CA SER A 366 -4.55 -7.52 -16.03
C SER A 366 -5.68 -7.99 -15.09
N LEU A 367 -6.85 -8.21 -15.66
CA LEU A 367 -7.93 -8.99 -15.04
C LEU A 367 -7.98 -10.37 -15.70
N LEU A 368 -7.45 -11.39 -15.03
CA LEU A 368 -7.46 -12.76 -15.56
C LEU A 368 -8.83 -13.40 -15.30
N ARG A 369 -9.25 -14.30 -16.18
CA ARG A 369 -10.49 -15.08 -16.07
C ARG A 369 -10.22 -16.53 -16.45
N ILE A 370 -10.35 -17.46 -15.50
CA ILE A 370 -10.01 -18.87 -15.68
C ILE A 370 -11.12 -19.82 -15.22
N ASP A 371 -11.19 -20.98 -15.85
CA ASP A 371 -12.08 -22.07 -15.47
C ASP A 371 -11.35 -23.07 -14.56
N VAL A 372 -11.69 -23.05 -13.28
CA VAL A 372 -11.07 -23.90 -12.26
C VAL A 372 -11.74 -25.27 -12.10
N ASP A 373 -12.83 -25.53 -12.83
CA ASP A 373 -13.55 -26.81 -12.81
C ASP A 373 -13.02 -27.78 -13.86
N ARG A 374 -12.30 -27.27 -14.85
CA ARG A 374 -11.65 -28.08 -15.90
C ARG A 374 -10.14 -27.94 -15.86
N GLN A 375 -9.46 -28.94 -16.42
CA GLN A 375 -8.01 -28.94 -16.60
C GLN A 375 -7.71 -29.06 -18.08
N GLU A 376 -6.76 -28.27 -18.58
CA GLU A 376 -6.45 -28.20 -20.00
C GLU A 376 -4.95 -27.97 -20.24
N GLY A 377 -4.38 -28.68 -21.22
CA GLY A 377 -2.99 -28.46 -21.63
C GLY A 377 -1.96 -28.61 -20.51
N GLY A 378 -2.21 -29.49 -19.54
CA GLY A 378 -1.35 -29.69 -18.36
C GLY A 378 -1.49 -28.63 -17.26
N ARG A 379 -2.42 -27.68 -17.41
CA ARG A 379 -2.75 -26.68 -16.39
C ARG A 379 -3.83 -27.21 -15.45
N SER A 380 -3.82 -26.71 -14.22
CA SER A 380 -4.86 -26.94 -13.22
C SER A 380 -6.16 -26.17 -13.48
N TYR A 381 -6.27 -25.50 -14.62
CA TYR A 381 -7.44 -24.73 -15.04
C TYR A 381 -7.56 -24.82 -16.56
N ALA A 382 -8.72 -24.46 -17.10
CA ALA A 382 -8.95 -24.25 -18.52
C ALA A 382 -9.12 -22.75 -18.83
N ILE A 383 -8.98 -22.39 -20.10
CA ILE A 383 -9.23 -21.01 -20.56
C ILE A 383 -10.65 -20.97 -21.14
N PRO A 384 -11.55 -20.10 -20.63
CA PRO A 384 -12.86 -19.91 -21.23
C PRO A 384 -12.75 -19.53 -22.71
N ALA A 385 -13.56 -20.15 -23.57
CA ALA A 385 -13.46 -19.99 -25.02
C ALA A 385 -13.82 -18.57 -25.51
N ASP A 386 -14.57 -17.83 -24.71
CA ASP A 386 -14.97 -16.44 -24.92
C ASP A 386 -13.97 -15.42 -24.33
N ASN A 387 -12.85 -15.86 -23.74
CA ASN A 387 -11.78 -14.94 -23.38
C ASN A 387 -11.20 -14.25 -24.63
N PRO A 388 -10.84 -12.96 -24.57
CA PRO A 388 -10.42 -12.17 -25.73
C PRO A 388 -9.16 -12.72 -26.42
N PHE A 389 -8.34 -13.50 -25.71
CA PHE A 389 -7.09 -14.08 -26.22
C PHE A 389 -7.09 -15.63 -26.19
N ALA A 390 -8.26 -16.27 -26.16
CA ALA A 390 -8.37 -17.74 -26.03
C ALA A 390 -7.70 -18.52 -27.19
N GLY A 391 -7.65 -17.94 -28.39
CA GLY A 391 -7.02 -18.55 -29.57
C GLY A 391 -5.51 -18.37 -29.68
N GLY A 392 -4.88 -17.69 -28.71
CA GLY A 392 -3.55 -17.10 -28.85
C GLY A 392 -3.62 -15.80 -29.67
N ASP A 393 -2.85 -14.79 -29.28
CA ASP A 393 -2.70 -13.57 -30.08
C ASP A 393 -1.67 -13.82 -31.21
N PRO A 394 -1.93 -13.46 -32.48
CA PRO A 394 -0.90 -13.43 -33.51
C PRO A 394 0.32 -12.54 -33.20
N ALA A 395 0.28 -11.71 -32.15
CA ALA A 395 1.42 -10.93 -31.66
C ALA A 395 2.26 -11.58 -30.53
N GLN A 396 1.92 -12.79 -30.07
CA GLN A 396 2.66 -13.55 -29.03
C GLN A 396 3.60 -14.63 -29.59
#